data_AF-A0A1F8SB99-F1
#
_entry.id   AF-A0A1F8SB99-F1
#
_cell.length_a   1.000
_cell.length_b   1.000
_cell.length_c   1.000
_cell.angle_alpha   90.00
_cell.angle_beta   90.00
_cell.angle_gamma   90.00
#
_symmetry.space_group_name_H-M   'P 1'
#
loop_
_entity.id
_entity.type
_entity.pdbx_description
1 polymer ?
#
loop_
_entity_poly.entity_id
_entity_poly.type
_entity_poly.pdbx_seq_one_letter_code
_entity_poly.pdbx_strand_id
1 'polypeptide(L)'
;MALTRLARAAAAAGVLLLAVATAGAAADPGPPFPEPEFNRAVYDLAGVFQQATIDEVETTIDTIEARTGAEVVVYTQAWPFRTTEGQTLDNARALLDQWGVGRKGFDDGLVILFDLDPSLVHGQVQLYAGSGFRSAFLTDDERQAIFEDDMLPRLQAADLDGAILAAIRKIDSAATTEHSRSLEMARQVNAVVGLVGGAAALLGLLGWAVFHWLRFGRDPEYTDSESVLVPAPPSGMGGAAALLGLLGWAVFHWLRFGRDPEYTDSESVLVPAPPSGMTAAAATMILDGGVSRRTLTTALLDLASRGRVAFREEHGPLGIGRKLTVDVGDKALAAATADVAEDEAARTARADTADRVDIAEARLDLADRRPLGPAEAYLEKRLDQLADEESIEPDDLPKLAEDVPIFERHVEDAAVRNKWFAERPSTVVGRWRIRGVIEGVAGGVLVWAGLTIPASGLTLLGVVLIAVGIVTLLMAGWMPARTMAGAMQKAWLLAYRRTLSKTMEQARSMDQVVREAGLSWLETPDQAVVWATALGLSGQVEDVLARTMDDSREGGVRTGYLPLWYRGGDGTSLASGATGGGGGIFSSSGIPSIGGMMAAMGTIGNAPSSSGSGGGGGFGGGGGGGGGGAGGGF
;
A
#
# COMPACT_ATOMS: atom_id res chain seq x y z
N MET A 1 34.42 92.68 -2.68
CA MET A 1 33.42 92.87 -3.77
C MET A 1 32.97 91.49 -4.17
N ALA A 2 31.71 91.06 -4.16
CA ALA A 2 30.44 91.74 -4.02
C ALA A 2 29.49 90.76 -3.30
N LEU A 3 29.17 91.08 -2.06
CA LEU A 3 28.10 90.46 -1.29
C LEU A 3 26.97 91.49 -1.26
N THR A 4 25.75 91.00 -1.49
CA THR A 4 24.46 91.69 -1.28
C THR A 4 23.97 92.68 -2.34
N ARG A 5 22.68 92.53 -2.69
CA ARG A 5 21.78 93.48 -3.37
C ARG A 5 22.02 93.56 -4.90
N LEU A 6 21.06 93.46 -5.80
CA LEU A 6 19.62 93.69 -5.80
C LEU A 6 19.00 92.74 -6.84
N ALA A 7 18.01 91.91 -6.51
CA ALA A 7 16.64 92.26 -6.13
C ALA A 7 15.75 92.64 -7.33
N ARG A 8 14.56 92.00 -7.33
CA ARG A 8 13.31 92.42 -7.99
C ARG A 8 13.15 92.04 -9.47
N ALA A 9 12.89 90.76 -9.76
CA ALA A 9 12.23 90.39 -11.01
C ALA A 9 11.45 89.06 -10.99
N ALA A 10 10.99 88.57 -9.83
CA ALA A 10 10.12 87.38 -9.79
C ALA A 10 9.10 87.41 -8.65
N ALA A 11 8.64 88.61 -8.28
CA ALA A 11 7.52 88.81 -7.36
C ALA A 11 6.42 89.56 -8.12
N ALA A 12 5.65 88.85 -8.95
CA ALA A 12 4.30 89.21 -9.44
C ALA A 12 3.84 88.27 -10.57
N ALA A 13 3.78 86.96 -10.34
CA ALA A 13 3.05 86.02 -11.22
C ALA A 13 2.65 84.72 -10.49
N GLY A 14 2.58 84.74 -9.16
CA GLY A 14 2.40 83.54 -8.33
C GLY A 14 1.15 83.58 -7.45
N VAL A 15 0.17 84.43 -7.77
CA VAL A 15 -1.11 84.48 -7.07
C VAL A 15 -2.23 84.59 -8.09
N LEU A 16 -3.12 83.61 -8.05
CA LEU A 16 -4.48 83.57 -8.62
C LEU A 16 -4.68 83.07 -10.07
N LEU A 17 -4.71 81.74 -10.21
CA LEU A 17 -5.62 80.95 -11.05
C LEU A 17 -5.24 79.47 -10.80
N LEU A 18 -6.08 78.54 -10.38
CA LEU A 18 -7.44 78.53 -9.86
C LEU A 18 -7.57 77.10 -9.27
N ALA A 19 -8.38 76.95 -8.22
CA ALA A 19 -8.59 75.71 -7.49
C ALA A 19 -8.76 74.45 -8.37
N VAL A 20 -7.91 73.46 -8.15
CA VAL A 20 -8.31 72.06 -8.26
C VAL A 20 -8.35 71.55 -6.84
N ALA A 21 -9.55 71.44 -6.29
CA ALA A 21 -9.80 70.55 -5.18
C ALA A 21 -9.34 69.16 -5.65
N THR A 22 -8.32 68.60 -4.99
CA THR A 22 -8.07 67.17 -5.06
C THR A 22 -9.26 66.49 -4.39
N ALA A 23 -10.31 66.22 -5.16
CA ALA A 23 -11.26 65.18 -4.83
C ALA A 23 -10.43 63.91 -4.64
N GLY A 24 -10.47 63.32 -3.44
CA GLY A 24 -9.86 62.03 -3.18
C GLY A 24 -10.37 61.05 -4.25
N ALA A 25 -9.44 60.41 -4.96
CA ALA A 25 -9.80 59.30 -5.82
C ALA A 25 -10.43 58.23 -4.90
N ALA A 26 -11.73 57.98 -5.08
CA ALA A 26 -12.38 56.86 -4.42
C ALA A 26 -11.64 55.58 -4.84
N ALA A 27 -11.14 54.83 -3.86
CA ALA A 27 -10.52 53.53 -4.12
C ALA A 27 -11.57 52.62 -4.81
N ASP A 28 -11.14 51.84 -5.80
CA ASP A 28 -12.02 50.84 -6.41
C ASP A 28 -12.51 49.88 -5.32
N PRO A 29 -13.82 49.56 -5.26
CA PRO A 29 -14.36 48.69 -4.23
C PRO A 29 -13.89 47.24 -4.45
N GLY A 30 -13.57 46.55 -3.34
CA GLY A 30 -13.01 45.19 -3.33
C GLY A 30 -11.48 45.14 -3.19
N PRO A 31 -10.89 43.93 -3.17
CA PRO A 31 -9.45 43.77 -3.02
C PRO A 31 -8.66 44.24 -4.26
N PRO A 32 -7.45 44.83 -4.09
CA PRO A 32 -6.77 45.05 -2.81
C PRO A 32 -7.36 46.23 -2.04
N PHE A 33 -7.59 46.03 -0.75
CA PHE A 33 -8.04 47.08 0.16
C PHE A 33 -6.89 48.06 0.44
N PRO A 34 -7.17 49.35 0.73
CA PRO A 34 -6.17 50.32 1.17
C PRO A 34 -5.45 49.82 2.42
N GLU A 35 -4.26 50.34 2.69
CA GLU A 35 -3.53 49.99 3.91
C GLU A 35 -4.27 50.52 5.16
N PRO A 36 -4.37 49.75 6.24
CA PRO A 36 -5.01 50.20 7.47
C PRO A 36 -4.22 51.33 8.11
N GLU A 37 -4.96 52.32 8.63
CA GLU A 37 -4.41 53.40 9.43
C GLU A 37 -4.21 52.95 10.89
N PHE A 38 -3.14 53.44 11.51
CA PHE A 38 -2.84 53.11 12.90
C PHE A 38 -3.93 53.67 13.83
N ASN A 39 -4.42 52.82 14.75
CA ASN A 39 -5.43 53.17 15.77
C ASN A 39 -6.75 53.67 15.17
N ARG A 40 -7.18 53.05 14.06
CA ARG A 40 -8.45 53.29 13.40
C ARG A 40 -9.14 51.97 13.07
N ALA A 41 -10.37 51.82 13.53
CA ALA A 41 -11.16 50.61 13.33
C ALA A 41 -12.33 50.80 12.35
N VAL A 42 -12.77 52.04 12.12
CA VAL A 42 -13.92 52.34 11.25
C VAL A 42 -13.48 53.09 9.99
N TYR A 43 -13.74 52.45 8.84
CA TYR A 43 -13.41 52.93 7.50
C TYR A 43 -14.69 53.20 6.70
N ASP A 44 -15.25 54.40 6.87
CA ASP A 44 -16.44 54.85 6.12
C ASP A 44 -16.06 55.46 4.76
N LEU A 45 -15.63 54.63 3.79
CA LEU A 45 -15.30 55.13 2.45
C LEU A 45 -16.54 55.48 1.61
N ALA A 46 -17.72 54.94 1.97
CA ALA A 46 -18.98 55.26 1.30
C ALA A 46 -19.60 56.57 1.81
N GLY A 47 -19.13 57.10 2.95
CA GLY A 47 -19.61 58.34 3.55
C GLY A 47 -21.05 58.24 4.06
N VAL A 48 -21.43 57.08 4.58
CA VAL A 48 -22.82 56.75 4.94
C VAL A 48 -23.12 56.87 6.43
N PHE A 49 -22.11 56.95 7.28
CA PHE A 49 -22.30 57.05 8.73
C PHE A 49 -22.17 58.49 9.22
N GLN A 50 -22.92 58.82 10.27
CA GLN A 50 -22.74 60.08 10.97
C GLN A 50 -21.45 60.05 11.80
N GLN A 51 -20.79 61.20 11.94
CA GLN A 51 -19.55 61.29 12.74
C GLN A 51 -19.76 60.80 14.18
N ALA A 52 -20.90 61.12 14.79
CA ALA A 52 -21.22 60.65 16.14
C ALA A 52 -21.32 59.12 16.23
N THR A 53 -21.83 58.47 15.18
CA THR A 53 -21.89 57.01 15.09
C THR A 53 -20.50 56.41 14.96
N ILE A 54 -19.65 56.98 14.10
CA ILE A 54 -18.26 56.54 13.92
C ILE A 54 -17.51 56.61 15.26
N ASP A 55 -17.61 57.75 15.95
CA ASP A 55 -16.94 57.98 17.24
C ASP A 55 -17.42 56.97 18.31
N GLU A 56 -18.73 56.66 18.35
CA GLU A 56 -19.31 55.68 19.28
C GLU A 56 -18.85 54.24 18.98
N VAL A 57 -18.83 53.87 17.69
CA VAL A 57 -18.39 52.54 17.25
C VAL A 57 -16.90 52.36 17.52
N GLU A 58 -16.04 53.34 17.21
CA GLU A 58 -14.60 53.27 17.51
C GLU A 58 -14.35 53.15 19.01
N THR A 59 -15.01 53.97 19.83
CA THR A 59 -14.90 53.88 21.30
C THR A 59 -15.29 52.50 21.83
N THR A 60 -16.31 51.87 21.24
CA THR A 60 -16.76 50.53 21.64
C THR A 60 -15.75 49.47 21.21
N ILE A 61 -15.20 49.56 19.99
CA ILE A 61 -14.18 48.63 19.50
C ILE A 61 -12.91 48.73 20.36
N ASP A 62 -12.43 49.93 20.68
CA ASP A 62 -11.28 50.14 21.56
C ASP A 62 -11.52 49.51 22.94
N THR A 63 -12.75 49.58 23.44
CA THR A 63 -13.14 48.96 24.72
C THR A 63 -13.11 47.43 24.65
N ILE A 64 -13.55 46.85 23.54
CA ILE A 64 -13.48 45.40 23.29
C ILE A 64 -12.01 44.97 23.23
N GLU A 65 -11.19 45.64 22.42
CA GLU A 65 -9.77 45.32 22.26
C GLU A 65 -9.02 45.43 23.60
N ALA A 66 -9.25 46.50 24.36
CA ALA A 66 -8.64 46.67 25.67
C ALA A 66 -9.06 45.58 26.68
N ARG A 67 -10.27 45.03 26.55
CA ARG A 67 -10.83 44.02 27.47
C ARG A 67 -10.44 42.59 27.10
N THR A 68 -10.42 42.24 25.82
CA THR A 68 -10.26 40.85 25.35
C THR A 68 -9.04 40.63 24.47
N GLY A 69 -8.49 41.70 23.89
CA GLY A 69 -7.49 41.66 22.84
C GLY A 69 -8.04 41.26 21.47
N ALA A 70 -9.36 41.12 21.32
CA ALA A 70 -9.98 40.84 20.03
C ALA A 70 -10.06 42.13 19.20
N GLU A 71 -9.76 42.01 17.92
CA GLU A 71 -9.72 43.16 17.00
C GLU A 71 -10.97 43.15 16.11
N VAL A 72 -11.65 44.29 16.01
CA VAL A 72 -12.88 44.43 15.20
C VAL A 72 -12.67 45.55 14.20
N VAL A 73 -13.00 45.32 12.93
CA VAL A 73 -12.90 46.32 11.86
C VAL A 73 -14.25 46.50 11.20
N VAL A 74 -14.66 47.75 11.00
CA VAL A 74 -15.86 48.12 10.24
C VAL A 74 -15.41 48.81 8.95
N TYR A 75 -15.88 48.32 7.82
CA TYR A 75 -15.48 48.83 6.51
C TYR A 75 -16.71 49.01 5.62
N THR A 76 -16.83 50.17 4.98
CA THR A 76 -17.90 50.45 4.01
C THR A 76 -17.31 50.74 2.64
N GLN A 77 -17.97 50.28 1.58
CA GLN A 77 -17.61 50.61 0.21
C GLN A 77 -18.85 50.67 -0.68
N ALA A 78 -18.80 51.54 -1.68
CA ALA A 78 -19.89 51.73 -2.64
C ALA A 78 -19.55 51.06 -3.96
N TRP A 79 -20.42 50.16 -4.41
CA TRP A 79 -20.29 49.47 -5.69
C TRP A 79 -21.13 50.16 -6.77
N PRO A 80 -20.64 50.21 -8.04
CA PRO A 80 -21.41 50.76 -9.15
C PRO A 80 -22.60 49.88 -9.57
N PHE A 81 -22.75 48.70 -8.98
CA PHE A 81 -23.84 47.75 -9.19
C PHE A 81 -24.13 47.00 -7.88
N ARG A 82 -25.28 46.31 -7.82
CA ARG A 82 -25.65 45.48 -6.67
C ARG A 82 -24.74 44.26 -6.56
N THR A 83 -24.11 44.07 -5.40
CA THR A 83 -23.29 42.89 -5.07
C THR A 83 -24.14 41.69 -4.64
N THR A 84 -23.53 40.51 -4.65
CA THR A 84 -24.14 39.27 -4.14
C THR A 84 -23.59 38.94 -2.76
N GLU A 85 -24.36 38.20 -1.97
CA GLU A 85 -23.96 37.74 -0.63
C GLU A 85 -22.60 37.01 -0.63
N GLY A 86 -22.40 36.10 -1.59
CA GLY A 86 -21.15 35.33 -1.72
C GLY A 86 -19.95 36.21 -2.07
N GLN A 87 -20.13 37.21 -2.94
CA GLN A 87 -19.07 38.15 -3.28
C GLN A 87 -18.67 39.01 -2.08
N THR A 88 -19.65 39.49 -1.30
CA THR A 88 -19.38 40.28 -0.08
C THR A 88 -18.74 39.43 1.01
N LEU A 89 -19.09 38.13 1.10
CA LEU A 89 -18.43 37.20 2.02
C LEU A 89 -16.95 37.00 1.65
N ASP A 90 -16.66 36.78 0.36
CA ASP A 90 -15.29 36.65 -0.13
C ASP A 90 -14.48 37.94 0.10
N ASN A 91 -15.09 39.11 -0.11
CA ASN A 91 -14.48 40.41 0.17
C ASN A 91 -14.18 40.58 1.67
N ALA A 92 -15.11 40.22 2.56
CA ALA A 92 -14.92 40.34 4.00
C ALA A 92 -13.80 39.40 4.51
N ARG A 93 -13.71 38.20 3.95
CA ARG A 93 -12.61 37.26 4.20
C ARG A 93 -11.28 37.82 3.70
N ALA A 94 -11.25 38.32 2.46
CA ALA A 94 -10.06 38.90 1.88
C ALA A 94 -9.56 40.11 2.68
N LEU A 95 -10.46 40.93 3.23
CA LEU A 95 -10.12 42.04 4.11
C LEU A 95 -9.47 41.56 5.41
N LEU A 96 -10.07 40.55 6.07
CA LEU A 96 -9.53 39.95 7.28
C LEU A 96 -8.12 39.38 7.04
N ASP A 97 -7.94 38.63 5.95
CA ASP A 97 -6.67 37.99 5.60
C ASP A 97 -5.60 39.01 5.17
N GLN A 98 -5.97 40.03 4.39
CA GLN A 98 -5.04 41.05 3.88
C GLN A 98 -4.52 41.95 5.01
N TRP A 99 -5.40 42.38 5.91
CA TRP A 99 -5.03 43.25 7.02
C TRP A 99 -4.51 42.47 8.23
N GLY A 100 -4.72 41.15 8.26
CA GLY A 100 -4.34 40.30 9.37
C GLY A 100 -5.08 40.69 10.65
N VAL A 101 -6.38 40.99 10.54
CA VAL A 101 -7.20 41.43 11.68
C VAL A 101 -7.27 40.30 12.71
N GLY A 102 -6.87 40.60 13.93
CA GLY A 102 -6.75 39.65 15.04
C GLY A 102 -5.30 39.34 15.40
N ARG A 103 -5.08 38.95 16.66
CA ARG A 103 -3.73 38.70 17.17
C ARG A 103 -3.16 37.42 16.56
N LYS A 104 -1.89 37.50 16.16
CA LYS A 104 -1.17 36.37 15.55
C LYS A 104 -1.19 35.11 16.42
N GLY A 105 -1.78 34.04 15.88
CA GLY A 105 -1.90 32.73 16.55
C GLY A 105 -3.02 32.66 17.58
N PHE A 106 -3.84 33.70 17.71
CA PHE A 106 -5.15 33.65 18.33
C PHE A 106 -6.25 33.70 17.27
N ASP A 107 -6.05 34.43 16.17
CA ASP A 107 -7.00 34.58 15.06
C ASP A 107 -8.37 35.09 15.55
N ASP A 108 -8.33 36.02 16.50
CA ASP A 108 -9.46 36.64 17.21
C ASP A 108 -9.91 37.97 16.57
N GLY A 109 -9.92 38.02 15.23
CA GLY A 109 -10.40 39.16 14.45
C GLY A 109 -11.84 39.02 13.96
N LEU A 110 -12.56 40.14 13.85
CA LEU A 110 -13.89 40.25 13.25
C LEU A 110 -13.95 41.43 12.26
N VAL A 111 -14.50 41.18 11.08
CA VAL A 111 -14.74 42.20 10.04
C VAL A 111 -16.25 42.36 9.82
N ILE A 112 -16.72 43.60 9.85
CA ILE A 112 -18.07 44.00 9.45
C ILE A 112 -17.97 44.80 8.15
N LEU A 113 -18.30 44.16 7.04
CA LEU A 113 -18.20 44.77 5.71
C LEU A 113 -19.58 45.19 5.19
N PHE A 114 -19.72 46.45 4.79
CA PHE A 114 -20.89 47.00 4.10
C PHE A 114 -20.55 47.23 2.62
N ASP A 115 -21.04 46.34 1.75
CA ASP A 115 -21.02 46.50 0.29
C ASP A 115 -22.32 47.15 -0.16
N LEU A 116 -22.30 48.47 -0.32
CA LEU A 116 -23.47 49.25 -0.68
C LEU A 116 -23.67 49.33 -2.19
N ASP A 117 -24.92 49.31 -2.62
CA ASP A 117 -25.29 49.55 -4.01
C ASP A 117 -25.27 51.08 -4.34
N PRO A 118 -25.44 51.48 -5.61
CA PRO A 118 -25.35 52.89 -6.00
C PRO A 118 -26.32 53.85 -5.29
N SER A 119 -27.37 53.32 -4.64
CA SER A 119 -28.32 54.14 -3.88
C SER A 119 -27.76 54.60 -2.53
N LEU A 120 -26.69 53.95 -2.02
CA LEU A 120 -26.14 54.11 -0.66
C LEU A 120 -27.15 53.85 0.46
N VAL A 121 -28.31 53.28 0.13
CA VAL A 121 -29.41 52.96 1.06
C VAL A 121 -29.54 51.46 1.26
N HIS A 122 -29.22 50.67 0.23
CA HIS A 122 -29.29 49.22 0.24
C HIS A 122 -27.96 48.61 -0.18
N GLY A 123 -27.74 47.34 0.20
CA GLY A 123 -26.48 46.65 -0.05
C GLY A 123 -26.46 45.24 0.54
N GLN A 124 -25.28 44.65 0.54
CA GLN A 124 -24.95 43.41 1.24
C GLN A 124 -24.06 43.73 2.44
N VAL A 125 -24.33 43.12 3.58
CA VAL A 125 -23.52 43.30 4.80
C VAL A 125 -23.10 41.94 5.30
N GLN A 126 -21.82 41.80 5.68
CA GLN A 126 -21.27 40.53 6.16
C GLN A 126 -20.46 40.70 7.44
N LEU A 127 -20.69 39.79 8.40
CA LEU A 127 -19.96 39.71 9.67
C LEU A 127 -19.04 38.48 9.64
N TYR A 128 -17.81 38.68 9.19
CA TYR A 128 -16.84 37.60 9.01
C TYR A 128 -15.83 37.54 10.16
N ALA A 129 -15.73 36.38 10.81
CA ALA A 129 -14.85 36.16 11.96
C ALA A 129 -13.75 35.14 11.67
N GLY A 130 -12.55 35.43 12.20
CA GLY A 130 -11.44 34.49 12.30
C GLY A 130 -11.79 33.28 13.17
N SER A 131 -11.00 32.22 13.06
CA SER A 131 -11.24 30.94 13.76
C SER A 131 -11.24 31.08 15.29
N GLY A 132 -10.36 31.92 15.83
CA GLY A 132 -10.30 32.23 17.25
C GLY A 132 -11.51 33.01 17.72
N PHE A 133 -11.89 34.05 16.97
CA PHE A 133 -13.05 34.88 17.35
C PHE A 133 -14.34 34.06 17.33
N ARG A 134 -14.47 33.19 16.32
CA ARG A 134 -15.61 32.29 16.16
C ARG A 134 -15.75 31.26 17.26
N SER A 135 -14.63 30.69 17.70
CA SER A 135 -14.62 29.64 18.72
C SER A 135 -14.78 30.19 20.14
N ALA A 136 -14.37 31.44 20.37
CA ALA A 136 -14.36 32.03 21.69
C ALA A 136 -15.53 32.98 21.95
N PHE A 137 -15.91 33.83 21.00
CA PHE A 137 -16.84 34.93 21.27
C PHE A 137 -18.20 34.74 20.60
N LEU A 138 -18.22 34.52 19.27
CA LEU A 138 -19.47 34.45 18.51
C LEU A 138 -19.39 33.39 17.40
N THR A 139 -20.19 32.34 17.53
CA THR A 139 -20.35 31.30 16.50
C THR A 139 -20.92 31.85 15.20
N ASP A 140 -20.82 31.07 14.12
CA ASP A 140 -21.36 31.48 12.80
C ASP A 140 -22.89 31.73 12.88
N ASP A 141 -23.61 30.87 13.62
CA ASP A 141 -25.06 31.00 13.82
C ASP A 141 -25.43 32.26 14.63
N GLU A 142 -24.67 32.60 15.66
CA GLU A 142 -24.92 33.79 16.48
C GLU A 142 -24.65 35.09 15.71
N ARG A 143 -23.62 35.14 14.86
CA ARG A 143 -23.38 36.31 14.00
C ARG A 143 -24.45 36.46 12.94
N GLN A 144 -24.93 35.35 12.39
CA GLN A 144 -26.07 35.35 11.47
C GLN A 144 -27.34 35.87 12.17
N ALA A 145 -27.60 35.45 13.42
CA ALA A 145 -28.72 35.95 14.21
C ALA A 145 -28.60 37.45 14.50
N ILE A 146 -27.40 37.96 14.81
CA ILE A 146 -27.17 39.42 14.97
C ILE A 146 -27.53 40.16 13.68
N PHE A 147 -27.14 39.61 12.52
CA PHE A 147 -27.50 40.22 11.24
C PHE A 147 -29.02 40.20 11.00
N GLU A 148 -29.67 39.04 11.15
CA GLU A 148 -31.09 38.86 10.82
C GLU A 148 -32.04 39.57 11.80
N ASP A 149 -31.76 39.49 13.10
CA ASP A 149 -32.66 39.98 14.15
C ASP A 149 -32.41 41.45 14.49
N ASP A 150 -31.15 41.91 14.48
CA ASP A 150 -30.79 43.24 14.96
C ASP A 150 -30.44 44.22 13.84
N MET A 151 -29.73 43.78 12.79
CA MET A 151 -29.30 44.67 11.70
C MET A 151 -30.35 44.79 10.59
N LEU A 152 -30.84 43.66 10.08
CA LEU A 152 -31.70 43.60 8.90
C LEU A 152 -32.98 44.45 9.01
N PRO A 153 -33.72 44.50 10.14
CA PRO A 153 -34.90 45.36 10.25
C PRO A 153 -34.58 46.86 10.10
N ARG A 154 -33.39 47.28 10.53
CA ARG A 154 -32.92 48.67 10.44
C ARG A 154 -32.39 48.99 9.04
N LEU A 155 -31.65 48.06 8.43
CA LEU A 155 -31.21 48.16 7.04
C LEU A 155 -32.41 48.26 6.08
N GLN A 156 -33.51 47.53 6.33
CA GLN A 156 -34.76 47.65 5.58
C GLN A 156 -35.42 49.02 5.71
N ALA A 157 -35.26 49.67 6.87
CA ALA A 157 -35.75 51.01 7.15
C ALA A 157 -34.79 52.13 6.70
N ALA A 158 -33.71 51.80 5.97
CA ALA A 158 -32.64 52.72 5.58
C ALA A 158 -31.87 53.36 6.76
N ASP A 159 -31.88 52.72 7.93
CA ASP A 159 -31.17 53.14 9.14
C ASP A 159 -29.82 52.40 9.27
N LEU A 160 -28.81 52.83 8.49
CA LEU A 160 -27.47 52.24 8.50
C LEU A 160 -26.75 52.49 9.84
N ASP A 161 -26.84 53.71 10.38
CA ASP A 161 -26.27 54.10 11.67
C ASP A 161 -26.83 53.20 12.80
N GLY A 162 -28.15 53.03 12.86
CA GLY A 162 -28.77 52.16 13.85
C GLY A 162 -28.40 50.70 13.68
N ALA A 163 -28.19 50.22 12.44
CA ALA A 163 -27.80 48.84 12.17
C ALA A 163 -26.40 48.52 12.73
N ILE A 164 -25.40 49.38 12.47
CA ILE A 164 -24.05 49.18 13.01
C ILE A 164 -24.01 49.32 14.54
N LEU A 165 -24.75 50.27 15.11
CA LEU A 165 -24.85 50.42 16.57
C LEU A 165 -25.56 49.24 17.25
N ALA A 166 -26.51 48.60 16.58
CA ALA A 166 -27.14 47.38 17.08
C ALA A 166 -26.15 46.20 17.07
N ALA A 167 -25.42 46.02 15.97
CA ALA A 167 -24.42 44.97 15.83
C ALA A 167 -23.29 45.11 16.86
N ILE A 168 -22.69 46.29 16.98
CA ILE A 168 -21.52 46.50 17.85
C ILE A 168 -21.85 46.29 19.33
N ARG A 169 -23.09 46.62 19.76
CA ARG A 169 -23.55 46.34 21.14
C ARG A 169 -23.67 44.85 21.43
N LYS A 170 -24.13 44.05 20.46
CA LYS A 170 -24.19 42.59 20.60
C LYS A 170 -22.78 42.00 20.65
N ILE A 171 -21.88 42.47 19.79
CA ILE A 171 -20.48 42.07 19.77
C ILE A 171 -19.79 42.42 21.10
N ASP A 172 -19.98 43.64 21.62
CA ASP A 172 -19.45 44.04 22.94
C ASP A 172 -19.97 43.11 24.05
N SER A 173 -21.26 42.80 24.06
CA SER A 173 -21.83 41.91 25.08
C SER A 173 -21.27 40.49 25.05
N ALA A 174 -20.88 39.99 23.88
CA ALA A 174 -20.30 38.66 23.70
C ALA A 174 -18.78 38.64 24.01
N ALA A 175 -18.09 39.76 23.83
CA ALA A 175 -16.65 39.89 24.03
C ALA A 175 -16.25 39.95 25.52
N THR A 176 -16.40 38.85 26.27
CA THR A 176 -16.06 38.79 27.72
C THR A 176 -14.66 38.26 28.01
N THR A 177 -14.13 38.56 29.20
CA THR A 177 -12.77 38.14 29.64
C THR A 177 -12.64 36.64 29.96
N GLU A 178 -13.74 35.92 30.14
CA GLU A 178 -13.73 34.47 30.36
C GLU A 178 -13.36 33.72 29.07
N HIS A 179 -13.91 34.17 27.94
CA HIS A 179 -13.65 33.64 26.61
C HIS A 179 -12.23 33.94 26.10
N SER A 180 -11.65 35.09 26.48
CA SER A 180 -10.24 35.35 26.15
C SER A 180 -9.26 34.46 26.95
N ARG A 181 -9.58 34.15 28.21
CA ARG A 181 -8.78 33.24 29.06
C ARG A 181 -8.80 31.79 28.57
N SER A 182 -9.92 31.33 28.01
CA SER A 182 -9.99 29.96 27.45
C SER A 182 -9.09 29.82 26.22
N LEU A 183 -9.03 30.83 25.35
CA LEU A 183 -8.07 30.91 24.23
C LEU A 183 -6.61 30.89 24.71
N GLU A 184 -6.29 31.67 25.75
CA GLU A 184 -4.94 31.69 26.33
C GLU A 184 -4.54 30.34 26.95
N MET A 185 -5.45 29.69 27.69
CA MET A 185 -5.21 28.37 28.27
C MET A 185 -5.02 27.29 27.19
N ALA A 186 -5.84 27.29 26.14
CA ALA A 186 -5.71 26.34 25.03
C ALA A 186 -4.33 26.46 24.35
N ARG A 187 -3.82 27.69 24.19
CA ARG A 187 -2.49 27.93 23.65
C ARG A 187 -1.37 27.46 24.57
N GLN A 188 -1.48 27.71 25.88
CA GLN A 188 -0.50 27.23 26.85
C GLN A 188 -0.43 25.70 26.88
N VAL A 189 -1.59 25.02 26.84
CA VAL A 189 -1.65 23.56 26.75
C VAL A 189 -1.03 23.07 25.43
N ASN A 190 -1.37 23.67 24.29
CA ASN A 190 -0.80 23.28 22.99
C ASN A 190 0.73 23.47 22.94
N ALA A 191 1.24 24.57 23.50
CA ALA A 191 2.67 24.84 23.60
C ALA A 191 3.39 23.84 24.53
N VAL A 192 2.80 23.50 25.68
CA VAL A 192 3.37 22.52 26.63
C VAL A 192 3.34 21.10 26.04
N VAL A 193 2.24 20.70 25.41
CA VAL A 193 2.11 19.39 24.75
C VAL A 193 3.10 19.27 23.59
N GLY A 194 3.21 20.29 22.75
CA GLY A 194 4.13 20.29 21.61
C GLY A 194 5.61 20.30 22.02
N LEU A 195 5.99 21.14 22.99
CA LEU A 195 7.40 21.35 23.34
C LEU A 195 7.90 20.35 24.40
N VAL A 196 7.11 20.10 25.45
CA VAL A 196 7.49 19.18 26.55
C VAL A 196 7.06 17.76 26.24
N GLY A 197 5.81 17.56 25.81
CA GLY A 197 5.30 16.24 25.45
C GLY A 197 6.07 15.63 24.28
N GLY A 198 6.33 16.42 23.23
CA GLY A 198 7.16 16.01 22.10
C GLY A 198 8.59 15.65 22.49
N ALA A 199 9.25 16.47 23.31
CA ALA A 199 10.62 16.23 23.77
C ALA A 199 10.71 15.03 24.73
N ALA A 200 9.76 14.85 25.64
CA ALA A 200 9.72 13.71 26.56
C ALA A 200 9.47 12.39 25.82
N ALA A 201 8.57 12.38 24.83
CA ALA A 201 8.35 11.21 23.98
C ALA A 201 9.61 10.85 23.19
N LEU A 202 10.30 11.85 22.62
CA LEU A 202 11.57 11.66 21.94
C LEU A 202 12.63 11.06 22.87
N LEU A 203 12.86 11.66 24.04
CA LEU A 203 13.83 11.19 25.02
C LEU A 203 13.49 9.79 25.55
N GLY A 204 12.21 9.48 25.74
CA GLY A 204 11.75 8.14 26.12
C GLY A 204 12.06 7.09 25.05
N LEU A 205 11.75 7.38 23.78
CA LEU A 205 12.07 6.49 22.66
C LEU A 205 13.58 6.30 22.49
N LEU A 206 14.36 7.38 22.61
CA LEU A 206 15.81 7.38 22.46
C LEU A 206 16.49 6.64 23.62
N GLY A 207 16.05 6.88 24.85
CA GLY A 207 16.50 6.17 26.04
C GLY A 207 16.15 4.69 26.02
N TRP A 208 14.96 4.33 25.51
CA TRP A 208 14.55 2.93 25.35
C TRP A 208 15.38 2.20 24.29
N ALA A 209 15.66 2.86 23.15
CA ALA A 209 16.56 2.33 22.13
C ALA A 209 17.99 2.11 22.66
N VAL A 210 18.54 3.10 23.39
CA VAL A 210 19.87 2.99 24.03
C VAL A 210 19.90 1.90 25.10
N PHE A 211 18.86 1.77 25.93
CA PHE A 211 18.77 0.72 26.94
C PHE A 211 18.76 -0.69 26.30
N HIS A 212 18.00 -0.87 25.22
CA HIS A 212 17.98 -2.13 24.49
C HIS A 212 19.33 -2.42 23.80
N TRP A 213 19.98 -1.40 23.23
CA TRP A 213 21.34 -1.54 22.70
C TRP A 213 22.36 -1.91 23.80
N LEU A 214 22.32 -1.27 24.96
CA LEU A 214 23.21 -1.59 26.08
C LEU A 214 22.96 -3.00 26.65
N ARG A 215 21.71 -3.45 26.69
CA ARG A 215 21.33 -4.74 27.28
C ARG A 215 21.58 -5.93 26.35
N PHE A 216 21.55 -5.73 25.03
CA PHE A 216 21.60 -6.81 24.04
C PHE A 216 22.59 -6.59 22.88
N GLY A 217 23.28 -5.45 22.82
CA GLY A 217 24.14 -5.01 21.70
C GLY A 217 25.65 -5.03 21.94
N ARG A 218 26.13 -5.58 23.06
CA ARG A 218 27.55 -5.98 23.18
C ARG A 218 27.72 -7.34 22.51
N ASP A 219 27.95 -7.34 21.20
CA ASP A 219 28.37 -8.56 20.50
C ASP A 219 29.84 -8.89 20.85
N PRO A 220 30.21 -10.19 20.87
CA PRO A 220 31.59 -10.65 20.94
C PRO A 220 32.32 -10.29 19.63
N GLU A 221 33.59 -9.90 19.76
CA GLU A 221 34.46 -9.43 18.68
C GLU A 221 34.36 -10.24 17.39
N TYR A 222 33.94 -9.57 16.31
CA TYR A 222 34.34 -9.90 14.94
C TYR A 222 35.03 -8.68 14.35
N THR A 223 36.24 -8.92 13.85
CA THR A 223 37.22 -7.95 13.35
C THR A 223 36.72 -7.15 12.14
N ASP A 224 36.87 -5.83 12.28
CA ASP A 224 37.00 -4.74 11.31
C ASP A 224 35.96 -4.50 10.19
N SER A 225 35.29 -3.35 10.31
CA SER A 225 35.44 -2.26 9.31
C SER A 225 35.11 -0.92 9.95
N GLU A 226 36.09 -0.01 9.89
CA GLU A 226 36.04 1.36 10.36
C GLU A 226 35.23 2.25 9.39
N SER A 227 34.54 3.25 9.95
CA SER A 227 33.89 4.39 9.28
C SER A 227 32.46 4.23 8.70
N VAL A 228 31.46 4.37 9.58
CA VAL A 228 30.22 5.08 9.24
C VAL A 228 29.90 6.07 10.36
N LEU A 229 30.39 7.30 10.20
CA LEU A 229 29.97 8.45 11.00
C LEU A 229 28.67 8.99 10.41
N VAL A 230 27.55 8.79 11.10
CA VAL A 230 26.27 9.42 10.76
C VAL A 230 26.24 10.81 11.42
N PRO A 231 26.14 11.92 10.67
CA PRO A 231 26.06 13.25 11.27
C PRO A 231 24.74 13.45 12.02
N ALA A 232 24.81 14.12 13.18
CA ALA A 232 23.65 14.43 14.02
C ALA A 232 22.67 15.39 13.30
N PRO A 233 21.34 15.21 13.44
CA PRO A 233 20.38 16.03 12.74
C PRO A 233 20.28 17.44 13.36
N PRO A 234 20.08 18.49 12.54
CA PRO A 234 19.92 19.86 13.01
C PRO A 234 18.64 20.08 13.82
N SER A 235 18.68 21.03 14.75
CA SER A 235 17.62 21.37 15.70
C SER A 235 16.42 22.01 15.01
N GLY A 236 15.48 21.19 14.56
CA GLY A 236 14.20 21.65 14.00
C GLY A 236 13.19 20.56 13.62
N MET A 237 13.52 19.27 13.78
CA MET A 237 12.71 18.17 13.26
C MET A 237 12.39 17.11 14.32
N GLY A 238 11.52 17.42 15.29
CA GLY A 238 11.04 16.42 16.25
C GLY A 238 10.35 15.23 15.56
N GLY A 239 9.58 15.49 14.50
CA GLY A 239 8.92 14.45 13.71
C GLY A 239 9.87 13.58 12.87
N ALA A 240 10.88 14.19 12.23
CA ALA A 240 11.82 13.43 11.40
C ALA A 240 12.78 12.58 12.24
N ALA A 241 13.18 13.05 13.42
CA ALA A 241 14.03 12.26 14.33
C ALA A 241 13.30 11.02 14.88
N ALA A 242 12.00 11.14 15.20
CA ALA A 242 11.18 9.99 15.60
C ALA A 242 10.99 8.99 14.45
N LEU A 243 10.74 9.48 13.24
CA LEU A 243 10.64 8.65 12.03
C LEU A 243 11.95 7.92 11.73
N LEU A 244 13.09 8.60 11.81
CA LEU A 244 14.42 7.99 11.67
C LEU A 244 14.74 7.00 12.77
N GLY A 245 14.28 7.22 14.01
CA GLY A 245 14.45 6.28 15.11
C GLY A 245 13.65 4.99 14.93
N LEU A 246 12.40 5.09 14.47
CA LEU A 246 11.54 3.93 14.22
C LEU A 246 11.96 3.17 12.95
N LEU A 247 12.31 3.86 11.86
CA LEU A 247 12.94 3.25 10.69
C LEU A 247 14.27 2.59 11.07
N GLY A 248 15.10 3.28 11.85
CA GLY A 248 16.35 2.75 12.37
C GLY A 248 16.14 1.49 13.21
N TRP A 249 15.09 1.43 14.03
CA TRP A 249 14.71 0.23 14.79
C TRP A 249 14.30 -0.94 13.89
N ALA A 250 13.43 -0.71 12.90
CA ALA A 250 12.99 -1.75 11.97
C ALA A 250 14.18 -2.29 11.15
N VAL A 251 15.02 -1.39 10.63
CA VAL A 251 16.25 -1.75 9.90
C VAL A 251 17.23 -2.49 10.81
N PHE A 252 17.43 -2.05 12.05
CA PHE A 252 18.30 -2.72 13.01
C PHE A 252 17.82 -4.14 13.35
N HIS A 253 16.52 -4.32 13.60
CA HIS A 253 15.96 -5.64 13.84
C HIS A 253 16.05 -6.56 12.63
N TRP A 254 15.90 -6.02 11.42
CA TRP A 254 16.15 -6.78 10.21
C TRP A 254 17.63 -7.16 10.09
N LEU A 255 18.57 -6.23 10.29
CA LEU A 255 20.00 -6.51 10.25
C LEU A 255 20.43 -7.57 11.26
N ARG A 256 19.81 -7.60 12.45
CA ARG A 256 20.17 -8.54 13.53
C ARG A 256 19.49 -9.90 13.46
N PHE A 257 18.23 -9.93 13.02
CA PHE A 257 17.37 -11.12 13.12
C PHE A 257 16.69 -11.54 11.83
N GLY A 258 16.62 -10.66 10.81
CA GLY A 258 16.01 -10.95 9.52
C GLY A 258 17.01 -11.26 8.41
N ARG A 259 18.26 -10.79 8.54
CA ARG A 259 19.30 -11.07 7.56
C ARG A 259 19.74 -12.53 7.64
N ASP A 260 19.50 -13.26 6.56
CA ASP A 260 19.99 -14.62 6.41
C ASP A 260 21.53 -14.66 6.41
N PRO A 261 22.14 -15.66 7.06
CA PRO A 261 23.57 -15.90 6.88
C PRO A 261 23.83 -16.29 5.42
N GLU A 262 24.87 -15.68 4.83
CA GLU A 262 25.26 -15.97 3.46
C GLU A 262 26.25 -17.13 3.44
N TYR A 263 25.88 -18.23 2.76
CA TYR A 263 26.77 -19.36 2.51
C TYR A 263 27.16 -19.32 1.03
N THR A 264 28.39 -18.90 0.74
CA THR A 264 28.89 -18.81 -0.64
C THR A 264 29.17 -20.21 -1.18
N ASP A 265 28.43 -20.62 -2.20
CA ASP A 265 28.86 -21.73 -3.07
C ASP A 265 29.57 -21.17 -4.31
N SER A 266 30.47 -21.95 -4.91
CA SER A 266 31.05 -21.58 -6.20
C SER A 266 30.15 -22.07 -7.33
N GLU A 267 29.97 -21.25 -8.37
CA GLU A 267 29.12 -21.57 -9.54
C GLU A 267 29.48 -22.90 -10.23
N SER A 268 30.73 -23.35 -10.08
CA SER A 268 31.25 -24.61 -10.62
C SER A 268 30.87 -25.86 -9.82
N VAL A 269 30.34 -25.73 -8.60
CA VAL A 269 29.97 -26.88 -7.77
C VAL A 269 28.61 -27.40 -8.23
N LEU A 270 28.63 -28.61 -8.79
CA LEU A 270 27.45 -29.40 -9.09
C LEU A 270 27.27 -30.41 -7.97
N VAL A 271 26.09 -30.43 -7.36
CA VAL A 271 25.78 -31.38 -6.31
C VAL A 271 24.87 -32.47 -6.85
N PRO A 272 25.14 -33.76 -6.57
CA PRO A 272 24.43 -34.87 -7.19
C PRO A 272 23.04 -35.14 -6.57
N ALA A 273 22.73 -34.70 -5.37
CA ALA A 273 21.47 -35.05 -4.71
C ALA A 273 20.92 -33.91 -3.86
N PRO A 274 19.60 -33.80 -3.66
CA PRO A 274 19.05 -32.97 -2.61
C PRO A 274 19.44 -33.53 -1.23
N PRO A 275 19.34 -32.71 -0.17
CA PRO A 275 19.63 -33.14 1.18
C PRO A 275 18.79 -34.36 1.61
N SER A 276 19.41 -35.32 2.30
CA SER A 276 18.75 -36.56 2.72
C SER A 276 17.52 -36.29 3.61
N GLY A 277 16.39 -36.92 3.29
CA GLY A 277 15.15 -36.81 4.07
C GLY A 277 14.36 -35.50 3.88
N MET A 278 14.78 -34.65 2.93
CA MET A 278 14.03 -33.45 2.55
C MET A 278 12.99 -33.79 1.48
N THR A 279 11.74 -33.37 1.68
CA THR A 279 10.72 -33.45 0.64
C THR A 279 10.87 -32.29 -0.35
N ALA A 280 10.38 -32.49 -1.57
CA ALA A 280 10.42 -31.45 -2.59
C ALA A 280 9.64 -30.19 -2.17
N ALA A 281 8.50 -30.35 -1.47
CA ALA A 281 7.76 -29.22 -0.93
C ALA A 281 8.59 -28.46 0.13
N ALA A 282 9.26 -29.15 1.05
CA ALA A 282 10.14 -28.50 2.03
C ALA A 282 11.30 -27.74 1.37
N ALA A 283 11.84 -28.25 0.25
CA ALA A 283 12.87 -27.57 -0.52
C ALA A 283 12.41 -26.21 -1.06
N THR A 284 11.17 -26.12 -1.56
CA THR A 284 10.60 -24.83 -2.03
C THR A 284 10.58 -23.78 -0.93
N MET A 285 10.18 -24.18 0.29
CA MET A 285 10.11 -23.28 1.44
C MET A 285 11.50 -22.73 1.80
N ILE A 286 12.54 -23.57 1.74
CA ILE A 286 13.92 -23.14 2.00
C ILE A 286 14.39 -22.16 0.92
N LEU A 287 14.06 -22.40 -0.35
CA LEU A 287 14.44 -21.51 -1.44
C LEU A 287 13.73 -20.15 -1.33
N ASP A 288 12.43 -20.15 -1.04
CA ASP A 288 11.58 -18.95 -1.02
C ASP A 288 11.62 -18.18 0.30
N GLY A 289 11.96 -18.84 1.41
CA GLY A 289 12.02 -18.24 2.75
C GLY A 289 10.71 -18.34 3.53
N GLY A 290 9.73 -19.02 2.95
CA GLY A 290 8.41 -19.27 3.50
C GLY A 290 7.64 -20.20 2.57
N VAL A 291 6.48 -20.66 3.01
CA VAL A 291 5.61 -21.49 2.17
C VAL A 291 5.00 -20.61 1.08
N SER A 292 5.06 -21.07 -0.17
CA SER A 292 4.55 -20.36 -1.33
C SER A 292 3.54 -21.23 -2.09
N ARG A 293 2.87 -20.66 -3.09
CA ARG A 293 1.99 -21.45 -3.99
C ARG A 293 2.72 -22.64 -4.61
N ARG A 294 3.99 -22.45 -4.97
CA ARG A 294 4.85 -23.49 -5.51
C ARG A 294 5.03 -24.65 -4.52
N THR A 295 5.02 -24.40 -3.21
CA THR A 295 5.11 -25.45 -2.19
C THR A 295 3.91 -26.39 -2.25
N LEU A 296 2.69 -25.85 -2.35
CA LEU A 296 1.48 -26.65 -2.47
C LEU A 296 1.47 -27.43 -3.79
N THR A 297 1.75 -26.75 -4.92
CA THR A 297 1.83 -27.40 -6.23
C THR A 297 2.86 -28.53 -6.25
N THR A 298 4.02 -28.33 -5.61
CA THR A 298 5.08 -29.35 -5.52
C THR A 298 4.66 -30.53 -4.63
N ALA A 299 3.94 -30.29 -3.53
CA ALA A 299 3.41 -31.35 -2.68
C ALA A 299 2.37 -32.20 -3.42
N LEU A 300 1.45 -31.56 -4.14
CA LEU A 300 0.46 -32.22 -4.98
C LEU A 300 1.12 -33.04 -6.11
N LEU A 301 2.17 -32.49 -6.72
CA LEU A 301 2.95 -33.18 -7.74
C LEU A 301 3.73 -34.37 -7.16
N ASP A 302 4.25 -34.26 -5.92
CA ASP A 302 4.88 -35.39 -5.24
C ASP A 302 3.87 -36.53 -4.99
N LEU A 303 2.64 -36.20 -4.56
CA LEU A 303 1.54 -37.17 -4.45
C LEU A 303 1.17 -37.79 -5.81
N ALA A 304 1.16 -36.98 -6.87
CA ALA A 304 0.88 -37.46 -8.22
C ALA A 304 1.98 -38.39 -8.76
N SER A 305 3.25 -38.10 -8.47
CA SER A 305 4.40 -38.95 -8.83
C SER A 305 4.36 -40.34 -8.17
N ARG A 306 3.55 -40.49 -7.14
CA ARG A 306 3.33 -41.73 -6.36
C ARG A 306 2.01 -42.41 -6.71
N GLY A 307 1.27 -41.90 -7.70
CA GLY A 307 -0.05 -42.44 -8.09
C GLY A 307 -1.15 -42.23 -7.04
N ARG A 308 -0.94 -41.37 -6.04
CA ARG A 308 -1.95 -41.05 -5.01
C ARG A 308 -2.98 -40.04 -5.48
N VAL A 309 -2.58 -39.21 -6.45
CA VAL A 309 -3.40 -38.13 -7.01
C VAL A 309 -3.25 -38.11 -8.53
N ALA A 310 -4.33 -37.87 -9.26
CA ALA A 310 -4.29 -37.57 -10.68
C ALA A 310 -5.15 -36.35 -11.01
N PHE A 311 -4.80 -35.68 -12.10
CA PHE A 311 -5.38 -34.42 -12.54
C PHE A 311 -6.10 -34.61 -13.86
N ARG A 312 -7.35 -34.16 -13.92
CA ARG A 312 -8.17 -34.20 -15.12
C ARG A 312 -8.63 -32.79 -15.49
N GLU A 313 -8.26 -32.36 -16.69
CA GLU A 313 -8.56 -31.03 -17.19
C GLU A 313 -9.92 -30.99 -17.86
N GLU A 314 -10.84 -30.20 -17.32
CA GLU A 314 -12.18 -29.99 -17.87
C GLU A 314 -12.31 -28.59 -18.49
N HIS A 315 -13.10 -28.48 -19.55
CA HIS A 315 -13.41 -27.19 -20.15
C HIS A 315 -14.49 -26.46 -19.35
N GLY A 316 -14.28 -25.16 -19.09
CA GLY A 316 -15.30 -24.31 -18.49
C GLY A 316 -16.53 -24.16 -19.41
N PRO A 317 -17.67 -23.69 -18.88
CA PRO A 317 -18.85 -23.42 -19.69
C PRO A 317 -18.49 -22.42 -20.82
N LEU A 318 -18.94 -22.71 -22.04
CA LEU A 318 -18.58 -21.99 -23.29
C LEU A 318 -17.10 -22.09 -23.73
N GLY A 319 -16.30 -23.01 -23.18
CA GLY A 319 -14.89 -23.16 -23.56
C GLY A 319 -13.98 -22.02 -23.06
N ILE A 320 -14.49 -21.21 -22.13
CA ILE A 320 -13.74 -20.12 -21.50
C ILE A 320 -13.30 -20.58 -20.10
N GLY A 321 -11.98 -20.65 -19.90
CA GLY A 321 -11.38 -21.12 -18.65
C GLY A 321 -11.22 -22.65 -18.61
N ARG A 322 -10.25 -23.09 -17.82
CA ARG A 322 -9.95 -24.51 -17.57
C ARG A 322 -10.32 -24.81 -16.12
N LYS A 323 -11.11 -25.85 -15.91
CA LYS A 323 -11.43 -26.40 -14.60
C LYS A 323 -10.58 -27.65 -14.39
N LEU A 324 -10.27 -27.97 -13.14
CA LEU A 324 -9.44 -29.12 -12.79
C LEU A 324 -10.24 -30.02 -11.85
N THR A 325 -10.32 -31.29 -12.19
CA THR A 325 -10.85 -32.35 -11.33
C THR A 325 -9.65 -33.13 -10.80
N VAL A 326 -9.69 -33.50 -9.51
CA VAL A 326 -8.60 -34.23 -8.85
C VAL A 326 -9.11 -35.61 -8.47
N ASP A 327 -8.56 -36.64 -9.10
CA ASP A 327 -8.85 -38.03 -8.74
C ASP A 327 -7.89 -38.49 -7.64
N VAL A 328 -8.38 -39.28 -6.69
CA VAL A 328 -7.62 -39.87 -5.57
C VAL A 328 -7.81 -41.39 -5.54
N GLY A 329 -7.13 -42.09 -4.63
CA GLY A 329 -7.37 -43.53 -4.38
C GLY A 329 -7.16 -44.42 -5.62
N ASP A 330 -8.05 -45.39 -5.81
CA ASP A 330 -7.95 -46.39 -6.88
C ASP A 330 -8.11 -45.75 -8.26
N LYS A 331 -8.96 -44.72 -8.40
CA LYS A 331 -9.05 -43.91 -9.62
C LYS A 331 -7.72 -43.24 -9.98
N ALA A 332 -6.97 -42.69 -9.00
CA ALA A 332 -5.66 -42.07 -9.22
C ALA A 332 -4.54 -43.08 -9.54
N LEU A 333 -4.66 -44.30 -9.02
CA LEU A 333 -3.76 -45.40 -9.35
C LEU A 333 -4.00 -45.90 -10.77
N ALA A 334 -5.26 -46.23 -11.11
CA ALA A 334 -5.68 -46.68 -12.44
C ALA A 334 -5.30 -45.67 -13.53
N ALA A 335 -5.40 -44.40 -13.16
CA ALA A 335 -4.94 -43.23 -13.86
C ALA A 335 -3.42 -43.24 -14.18
N ALA A 336 -2.59 -43.42 -13.16
CA ALA A 336 -1.14 -43.48 -13.30
C ALA A 336 -0.68 -44.72 -14.11
N THR A 337 -1.52 -45.76 -14.13
CA THR A 337 -1.34 -46.97 -14.92
C THR A 337 -2.21 -47.00 -16.17
N ALA A 338 -2.79 -45.89 -16.66
CA ALA A 338 -3.82 -45.96 -17.71
C ALA A 338 -3.32 -46.51 -19.07
N ASP A 339 -2.02 -46.36 -19.38
CA ASP A 339 -1.35 -47.02 -20.53
C ASP A 339 -1.44 -48.57 -20.44
N VAL A 340 -1.77 -49.14 -19.26
CA VAL A 340 -1.96 -50.58 -18.98
C VAL A 340 -3.39 -51.06 -19.30
N ALA A 341 -4.37 -50.16 -19.16
CA ALA A 341 -5.79 -50.49 -19.16
C ALA A 341 -6.45 -50.30 -20.53
N GLU A 342 -6.12 -49.24 -21.29
CA GLU A 342 -6.61 -49.06 -22.67
C GLU A 342 -6.14 -50.18 -23.60
N ASP A 343 -4.97 -50.76 -23.31
CA ASP A 343 -4.37 -51.81 -24.10
C ASP A 343 -4.84 -53.22 -23.70
N GLU A 344 -5.69 -53.39 -22.68
CA GLU A 344 -6.32 -54.69 -22.36
C GLU A 344 -7.14 -55.26 -23.52
N ALA A 345 -7.77 -54.38 -24.30
CA ALA A 345 -8.47 -54.72 -25.54
C ALA A 345 -7.51 -54.98 -26.73
N ALA A 346 -6.26 -54.48 -26.67
CA ALA A 346 -5.21 -54.67 -27.68
C ALA A 346 -4.17 -55.75 -27.30
N ARG A 347 -4.22 -56.28 -26.06
CA ARG A 347 -3.30 -57.26 -25.43
C ARG A 347 -3.06 -58.50 -26.27
N THR A 348 -3.93 -58.83 -27.20
CA THR A 348 -3.77 -59.97 -28.10
C THR A 348 -2.77 -59.77 -29.24
N ALA A 349 -2.09 -58.60 -29.39
CA ALA A 349 -1.30 -58.33 -30.60
C ALA A 349 0.15 -57.76 -30.47
N ARG A 350 0.63 -57.25 -29.31
CA ARG A 350 2.00 -56.69 -29.22
C ARG A 350 2.73 -57.01 -27.90
N ALA A 351 3.99 -57.43 -28.01
CA ALA A 351 4.90 -57.67 -26.88
C ALA A 351 5.36 -56.37 -26.17
N ASP A 352 5.43 -55.26 -26.91
CA ASP A 352 5.88 -53.94 -26.42
C ASP A 352 4.94 -53.32 -25.35
N THR A 353 3.67 -53.72 -25.35
CA THR A 353 2.67 -53.23 -24.39
C THR A 353 2.94 -53.74 -22.98
N ALA A 354 3.22 -55.04 -22.81
CA ALA A 354 3.43 -55.65 -21.49
C ALA A 354 4.65 -55.04 -20.78
N ASP A 355 5.74 -54.81 -21.53
CA ASP A 355 6.96 -54.17 -21.00
C ASP A 355 6.68 -52.74 -20.46
N ARG A 356 5.73 -52.01 -21.05
CA ARG A 356 5.39 -50.64 -20.64
C ARG A 356 4.58 -50.58 -19.34
N VAL A 357 3.75 -51.59 -19.09
CA VAL A 357 3.00 -51.77 -17.85
C VAL A 357 3.95 -51.96 -16.69
N ASP A 358 4.85 -52.92 -16.84
CA ASP A 358 5.84 -53.28 -15.84
C ASP A 358 6.73 -52.07 -15.48
N ILE A 359 7.05 -51.22 -16.47
CA ILE A 359 7.80 -49.97 -16.25
C ILE A 359 6.99 -48.95 -15.42
N ALA A 360 5.69 -48.81 -15.66
CA ALA A 360 4.86 -47.85 -14.93
C ALA A 360 4.65 -48.27 -13.46
N GLU A 361 4.33 -49.54 -13.23
CA GLU A 361 4.19 -50.10 -11.88
C GLU A 361 5.52 -50.05 -11.12
N ALA A 362 6.63 -50.41 -11.77
CA ALA A 362 7.95 -50.30 -11.16
C ALA A 362 8.29 -48.86 -10.76
N ARG A 363 7.87 -47.83 -11.53
CA ARG A 363 8.07 -46.42 -11.16
C ARG A 363 7.28 -46.04 -9.92
N LEU A 364 6.03 -46.50 -9.81
CA LEU A 364 5.19 -46.24 -8.64
C LEU A 364 5.76 -46.91 -7.40
N ASP A 365 6.20 -48.17 -7.51
CA ASP A 365 6.88 -48.90 -6.43
C ASP A 365 8.15 -48.19 -5.95
N LEU A 366 8.96 -47.65 -6.88
CA LEU A 366 10.15 -46.87 -6.54
C LEU A 366 9.77 -45.55 -5.86
N ALA A 367 8.70 -44.89 -6.33
CA ALA A 367 8.21 -43.66 -5.75
C ALA A 367 7.71 -43.85 -4.31
N ASP A 368 6.98 -44.94 -4.04
CA ASP A 368 6.38 -45.27 -2.74
C ASP A 368 7.39 -45.70 -1.67
N ARG A 369 8.60 -46.13 -2.07
CA ARG A 369 9.71 -46.39 -1.12
C ARG A 369 10.15 -45.15 -0.35
N ARG A 370 9.87 -43.95 -0.87
CA ARG A 370 10.24 -42.68 -0.24
C ARG A 370 9.17 -42.32 0.79
N PRO A 371 9.51 -42.06 2.07
CA PRO A 371 8.49 -41.68 3.04
C PRO A 371 7.81 -40.35 2.64
N LEU A 372 6.50 -40.26 2.87
CA LEU A 372 5.76 -39.00 2.76
C LEU A 372 6.14 -38.09 3.93
N GLY A 373 6.32 -36.80 3.64
CA GLY A 373 6.49 -35.82 4.70
C GLY A 373 5.16 -35.60 5.46
N PRO A 374 5.21 -35.01 6.66
CA PRO A 374 4.01 -34.76 7.46
C PRO A 374 2.99 -33.85 6.76
N ALA A 375 3.45 -32.96 5.87
CA ALA A 375 2.58 -32.03 5.14
C ALA A 375 1.90 -32.73 3.96
N GLU A 376 2.64 -33.54 3.21
CA GLU A 376 2.13 -34.34 2.10
C GLU A 376 1.15 -35.40 2.59
N ALA A 377 1.43 -36.06 3.72
CA ALA A 377 0.49 -37.00 4.35
C ALA A 377 -0.78 -36.33 4.89
N TYR A 378 -0.68 -35.09 5.40
CA TYR A 378 -1.86 -34.30 5.76
C TYR A 378 -2.71 -33.98 4.52
N LEU A 379 -2.05 -33.57 3.43
CA LEU A 379 -2.69 -33.20 2.18
C LEU A 379 -3.39 -34.40 1.53
N GLU A 380 -2.75 -35.56 1.46
CA GLU A 380 -3.35 -36.82 0.98
C GLU A 380 -4.63 -37.14 1.75
N LYS A 381 -4.54 -37.21 3.09
CA LYS A 381 -5.70 -37.47 3.96
C LYS A 381 -6.82 -36.47 3.74
N ARG A 382 -6.50 -35.20 3.49
CA ARG A 382 -7.50 -34.17 3.29
C ARG A 382 -8.17 -34.26 1.91
N LEU A 383 -7.42 -34.59 0.88
CA LEU A 383 -7.97 -34.86 -0.45
C LEU A 383 -8.93 -36.06 -0.40
N ASP A 384 -8.56 -37.14 0.29
CA ASP A 384 -9.44 -38.30 0.50
C ASP A 384 -10.76 -37.94 1.21
N GLN A 385 -10.73 -36.97 2.12
CA GLN A 385 -11.92 -36.50 2.83
C GLN A 385 -12.82 -35.58 2.01
N LEU A 386 -12.24 -34.90 1.01
CA LEU A 386 -12.97 -33.99 0.13
C LEU A 386 -13.52 -34.71 -1.10
N ALA A 387 -12.94 -35.86 -1.47
CA ALA A 387 -13.36 -36.63 -2.61
C ALA A 387 -14.75 -37.23 -2.41
N ASP A 388 -15.59 -37.08 -3.43
CA ASP A 388 -16.83 -37.83 -3.58
C ASP A 388 -16.61 -38.89 -4.68
N GLU A 389 -16.92 -40.14 -4.38
CA GLU A 389 -16.61 -41.28 -5.26
C GLU A 389 -15.15 -41.28 -5.80
N GLU A 390 -14.15 -40.95 -4.98
CA GLU A 390 -12.72 -40.87 -5.36
C GLU A 390 -12.36 -39.75 -6.38
N SER A 391 -13.24 -38.79 -6.59
CA SER A 391 -12.99 -37.62 -7.42
C SER A 391 -13.37 -36.33 -6.66
N ILE A 392 -12.57 -35.27 -6.79
CA ILE A 392 -12.86 -33.95 -6.25
C ILE A 392 -13.22 -33.04 -7.41
N GLU A 393 -14.47 -32.60 -7.45
CA GLU A 393 -14.96 -31.71 -8.49
C GLU A 393 -14.31 -30.32 -8.41
N PRO A 394 -14.22 -29.59 -9.55
CA PRO A 394 -13.59 -28.27 -9.58
C PRO A 394 -14.23 -27.25 -8.64
N ASP A 395 -15.52 -27.41 -8.35
CA ASP A 395 -16.28 -26.51 -7.48
C ASP A 395 -16.02 -26.80 -5.98
N ASP A 396 -15.47 -27.97 -5.66
CA ASP A 396 -15.06 -28.37 -4.31
C ASP A 396 -13.58 -28.10 -4.01
N LEU A 397 -12.73 -27.97 -5.03
CA LEU A 397 -11.31 -27.61 -4.84
C LEU A 397 -11.06 -26.33 -4.04
N PRO A 398 -11.86 -25.26 -4.16
CA PRO A 398 -11.70 -24.07 -3.30
C PRO A 398 -11.81 -24.37 -1.80
N LYS A 399 -12.48 -25.46 -1.39
CA LYS A 399 -12.54 -25.87 0.03
C LYS A 399 -11.16 -26.25 0.57
N LEU A 400 -10.25 -26.73 -0.29
CA LEU A 400 -8.86 -27.01 0.08
C LEU A 400 -8.12 -25.74 0.52
N ALA A 401 -8.53 -24.55 0.05
CA ALA A 401 -7.91 -23.29 0.43
C ALA A 401 -8.04 -23.00 1.94
N GLU A 402 -9.09 -23.49 2.60
CA GLU A 402 -9.28 -23.37 4.06
C GLU A 402 -8.24 -24.17 4.86
N ASP A 403 -7.70 -25.23 4.26
CA ASP A 403 -6.72 -26.14 4.86
C ASP A 403 -5.27 -25.77 4.56
N VAL A 404 -5.03 -24.87 3.61
CA VAL A 404 -3.69 -24.38 3.24
C VAL A 404 -2.91 -23.89 4.48
N PRO A 405 -3.48 -23.09 5.41
CA PRO A 405 -2.74 -22.67 6.61
C PRO A 405 -2.32 -23.83 7.53
N ILE A 406 -3.04 -24.96 7.52
CA ILE A 406 -2.69 -26.15 8.32
C ILE A 406 -1.55 -26.91 7.63
N PHE A 407 -1.65 -27.08 6.31
CA PHE A 407 -0.56 -27.61 5.48
C PHE A 407 0.72 -26.79 5.65
N GLU A 408 0.63 -25.45 5.57
CA GLU A 408 1.75 -24.53 5.79
C GLU A 408 2.43 -24.79 7.13
N ARG A 409 1.64 -24.90 8.21
CA ARG A 409 2.18 -25.21 9.55
C ARG A 409 2.93 -26.53 9.59
N HIS A 410 2.45 -27.58 8.92
CA HIS A 410 3.14 -28.87 8.87
C HIS A 410 4.50 -28.79 8.15
N VAL A 411 4.59 -28.03 7.06
CA VAL A 411 5.85 -27.77 6.35
C VAL A 411 6.81 -26.96 7.23
N GLU A 412 6.34 -25.87 7.83
CA GLU A 412 7.14 -25.02 8.71
C GLU A 412 7.63 -25.78 9.95
N ASP A 413 6.79 -26.61 10.54
CA ASP A 413 7.14 -27.45 11.68
C ASP A 413 8.23 -28.46 11.34
N ALA A 414 8.17 -29.07 10.16
CA ALA A 414 9.24 -29.94 9.69
C ALA A 414 10.55 -29.16 9.53
N ALA A 415 10.50 -27.95 8.99
CA ALA A 415 11.68 -27.11 8.78
C ALA A 415 12.31 -26.63 10.10
N VAL A 416 11.50 -26.28 11.10
CA VAL A 416 11.97 -25.90 12.45
C VAL A 416 12.53 -27.11 13.19
N ARG A 417 11.86 -28.28 13.12
CA ARG A 417 12.37 -29.53 13.72
C ARG A 417 13.75 -29.91 13.18
N ASN A 418 13.97 -29.71 11.88
CA ASN A 418 15.26 -29.95 11.22
C ASN A 418 16.27 -28.81 11.41
N LYS A 419 15.94 -27.79 12.21
CA LYS A 419 16.77 -26.61 12.51
C LYS A 419 17.16 -25.79 11.27
N TRP A 420 16.35 -25.80 10.21
CA TRP A 420 16.58 -24.95 9.02
C TRP A 420 16.11 -23.51 9.24
N PHE A 421 15.08 -23.34 10.07
CA PHE A 421 14.59 -22.05 10.53
C PHE A 421 14.58 -22.00 12.06
N ALA A 422 14.82 -20.82 12.64
CA ALA A 422 14.83 -20.63 14.08
C ALA A 422 13.42 -20.66 14.68
N GLU A 423 12.44 -20.13 13.95
CA GLU A 423 11.03 -20.08 14.30
C GLU A 423 10.20 -20.22 13.01
N ARG A 424 8.90 -20.53 13.13
CA ARG A 424 8.00 -20.66 11.99
C ARG A 424 7.87 -19.31 11.25
N PRO A 425 8.16 -19.22 9.94
CA PRO A 425 8.05 -17.97 9.20
C PRO A 425 6.69 -17.28 9.33
N SER A 426 5.58 -18.02 9.19
CA SER A 426 4.22 -17.49 9.33
C SER A 426 3.98 -16.76 10.65
N THR A 427 4.51 -17.28 11.77
CA THR A 427 4.36 -16.68 13.10
C THR A 427 5.20 -15.40 13.26
N VAL A 428 6.39 -15.36 12.65
CA VAL A 428 7.24 -14.17 12.63
C VAL A 428 6.55 -13.08 11.80
N VAL A 429 6.17 -13.39 10.56
CA VAL A 429 5.44 -12.46 9.67
C VAL A 429 4.17 -11.96 10.34
N GLY A 430 3.38 -12.85 10.96
CA GLY A 430 2.14 -12.51 11.65
C GLY A 430 2.35 -11.50 12.78
N ARG A 431 3.34 -11.70 13.65
CA ARG A 431 3.64 -10.75 14.74
C ARG A 431 4.07 -9.38 14.20
N TRP A 432 4.91 -9.34 13.17
CA TRP A 432 5.34 -8.09 12.54
C TRP A 432 4.18 -7.37 11.85
N ARG A 433 3.30 -8.12 11.18
CA ARG A 433 2.06 -7.56 10.62
C ARG A 433 1.17 -6.95 11.70
N ILE A 434 0.94 -7.66 12.81
CA ILE A 434 0.14 -7.17 13.93
C ILE A 434 0.75 -5.87 14.50
N ARG A 435 2.08 -5.81 14.69
CA ARG A 435 2.76 -4.59 15.15
C ARG A 435 2.56 -3.42 14.20
N GLY A 436 2.75 -3.63 12.90
CA GLY A 436 2.52 -2.60 11.89
C GLY A 436 1.07 -2.10 11.84
N VAL A 437 0.08 -2.99 12.05
CA VAL A 437 -1.33 -2.59 12.20
C VAL A 437 -1.55 -1.77 13.48
N ILE A 438 -0.99 -2.19 14.61
CA ILE A 438 -1.10 -1.44 15.88
C ILE A 438 -0.49 -0.05 15.73
N GLU A 439 0.68 0.07 15.10
CA GLU A 439 1.33 1.35 14.79
C GLU A 439 0.44 2.21 13.88
N GLY A 440 -0.10 1.64 12.81
CA GLY A 440 -1.00 2.35 11.90
C GLY A 440 -2.28 2.85 12.58
N VAL A 441 -2.92 2.01 13.40
CA VAL A 441 -4.13 2.37 14.15
C VAL A 441 -3.83 3.48 15.18
N ALA A 442 -2.73 3.35 15.94
CA ALA A 442 -2.29 4.38 16.86
C ALA A 442 -2.03 5.71 16.14
N GLY A 443 -1.41 5.66 14.96
CA GLY A 443 -1.17 6.84 14.12
C GLY A 443 -2.48 7.48 13.65
N GLY A 444 -3.45 6.67 13.20
CA GLY A 444 -4.79 7.15 12.83
C GLY A 444 -5.52 7.84 13.98
N VAL A 445 -5.45 7.28 15.19
CA VAL A 445 -6.04 7.88 16.40
C VAL A 445 -5.38 9.25 16.71
N LEU A 446 -4.06 9.36 16.56
CA LEU A 446 -3.34 10.62 16.77
C LEU A 446 -3.69 11.68 15.72
N VAL A 447 -3.85 11.30 14.45
CA VAL A 447 -4.33 12.22 13.41
C VAL A 447 -5.72 12.72 13.75
N TRP A 448 -6.65 11.82 14.08
CA TRP A 448 -8.01 12.17 14.45
C TRP A 448 -8.07 13.12 15.66
N ALA A 449 -7.30 12.83 16.72
CA ALA A 449 -7.20 13.70 17.89
C ALA A 449 -6.59 15.07 17.55
N GLY A 450 -5.55 15.10 16.71
CA GLY A 450 -4.90 16.34 16.27
C GLY A 450 -5.81 17.25 15.44
N LEU A 451 -6.70 16.66 14.62
CA LEU A 451 -7.73 17.39 13.88
C LEU A 451 -8.85 17.91 14.80
N THR A 452 -9.13 17.20 15.89
CA THR A 452 -10.18 17.57 16.85
C THR A 452 -9.75 18.68 17.81
N ILE A 453 -8.46 18.74 18.19
CA ILE A 453 -7.91 19.68 19.19
C ILE A 453 -6.94 20.72 18.55
N PRO A 454 -7.23 21.19 17.32
CA PRO A 454 -6.32 21.92 16.41
C PRO A 454 -4.80 21.86 16.69
N ALA A 455 -4.28 20.66 16.92
CA ALA A 455 -2.92 20.43 17.38
C ALA A 455 -2.08 19.86 16.25
N SER A 456 -1.42 20.75 15.50
CA SER A 456 -0.59 20.39 14.33
C SER A 456 0.57 19.45 14.67
N GLY A 457 1.04 19.44 15.92
CA GLY A 457 2.04 18.47 16.39
C GLY A 457 1.51 17.03 16.46
N LEU A 458 0.26 16.84 16.89
CA LEU A 458 -0.39 15.52 16.99
C LEU A 458 -0.69 14.95 15.61
N THR A 459 -1.13 15.79 14.66
CA THR A 459 -1.40 15.35 13.29
C THR A 459 -0.11 14.89 12.59
N LEU A 460 0.98 15.65 12.70
CA LEU A 460 2.28 15.26 12.13
C LEU A 460 2.82 13.96 12.73
N LEU A 461 2.73 13.80 14.05
CA LEU A 461 3.12 12.55 14.72
C LEU A 461 2.27 11.36 14.27
N GLY A 462 0.96 11.55 14.13
CA GLY A 462 0.06 10.53 13.63
C GLY A 462 0.39 10.07 12.21
N VAL A 463 0.64 11.00 11.29
CA VAL A 463 1.05 10.69 9.91
C VAL A 463 2.38 9.94 9.86
N VAL A 464 3.37 10.36 10.66
CA VAL A 464 4.65 9.65 10.79
C VAL A 464 4.46 8.22 11.27
N LEU A 465 3.62 8.01 12.28
CA LEU A 465 3.38 6.68 12.85
C LEU A 465 2.64 5.77 11.87
N ILE A 466 1.73 6.31 11.06
CA ILE A 466 1.11 5.58 9.94
C ILE A 466 2.17 5.15 8.93
N ALA A 467 3.06 6.07 8.52
CA ALA A 467 4.14 5.75 7.58
C ALA A 467 5.07 4.65 8.11
N VAL A 468 5.43 4.71 9.40
CA VAL A 468 6.19 3.66 10.08
C VAL A 468 5.43 2.34 10.05
N GLY A 469 4.15 2.33 10.43
CA GLY A 469 3.32 1.12 10.38
C GLY A 469 3.28 0.48 8.99
N ILE A 470 3.18 1.28 7.93
CA ILE A 470 3.25 0.81 6.54
C ILE A 470 4.62 0.18 6.24
N VAL A 471 5.72 0.82 6.64
CA VAL A 471 7.07 0.25 6.45
C VAL A 471 7.22 -1.07 7.21
N THR A 472 6.76 -1.14 8.47
CA THR A 472 6.74 -2.36 9.28
C THR A 472 5.95 -3.48 8.59
N LEU A 473 4.80 -3.17 7.99
CA LEU A 473 3.99 -4.12 7.21
C LEU A 473 4.72 -4.63 5.97
N LEU A 474 5.39 -3.74 5.23
CA LEU A 474 6.15 -4.11 4.03
C LEU A 474 7.37 -4.97 4.39
N MET A 475 8.07 -4.63 5.48
CA MET A 475 9.22 -5.39 5.95
C MET A 475 8.86 -6.74 6.56
N ALA A 476 7.61 -6.95 7.01
CA ALA A 476 7.20 -8.18 7.70
C ALA A 476 7.54 -9.46 6.92
N GLY A 477 7.46 -9.44 5.59
CA GLY A 477 7.79 -10.57 4.72
C GLY A 477 9.28 -10.93 4.69
N TRP A 478 10.17 -10.01 5.07
CA TRP A 478 11.63 -10.19 5.06
C TRP A 478 12.21 -10.45 6.46
N MET A 479 11.36 -10.53 7.48
CA MET A 479 11.77 -10.77 8.87
C MET A 479 12.09 -12.24 9.21
N PRO A 480 11.48 -13.27 8.58
CA PRO A 480 11.86 -14.65 8.85
C PRO A 480 13.31 -14.91 8.42
N ALA A 481 14.18 -15.28 9.37
CA ALA A 481 15.55 -15.67 9.07
C ALA A 481 15.76 -17.18 9.14
N ARG A 482 16.57 -17.66 8.19
CA ARG A 482 17.12 -19.00 8.14
C ARG A 482 18.27 -19.14 9.14
N THR A 483 18.46 -20.34 9.66
CA THR A 483 19.67 -20.66 10.43
C THR A 483 20.87 -20.86 9.50
N MET A 484 22.09 -20.95 10.05
CA MET A 484 23.28 -21.32 9.27
C MET A 484 23.10 -22.66 8.55
N ALA A 485 22.45 -23.64 9.20
CA ALA A 485 22.13 -24.92 8.59
C ALA A 485 21.14 -24.75 7.42
N GLY A 486 20.10 -23.92 7.58
CA GLY A 486 19.15 -23.61 6.51
C GLY A 486 19.78 -22.91 5.31
N ALA A 487 20.70 -21.97 5.54
CA ALA A 487 21.45 -21.29 4.48
C ALA A 487 22.35 -22.26 3.70
N MET A 488 23.02 -23.19 4.40
CA MET A 488 23.78 -24.26 3.76
C MET A 488 22.87 -25.16 2.89
N GLN A 489 21.68 -25.53 3.38
CA GLN A 489 20.74 -26.30 2.57
C GLN A 489 20.24 -25.52 1.35
N LYS A 490 20.04 -24.20 1.47
CA LYS A 490 19.68 -23.34 0.33
C LYS A 490 20.78 -23.37 -0.74
N ALA A 491 22.04 -23.20 -0.35
CA ALA A 491 23.17 -23.27 -1.29
C ALA A 491 23.26 -24.66 -1.95
N TRP A 492 23.11 -25.73 -1.16
CA TRP A 492 23.05 -27.11 -1.67
C TRP A 492 21.94 -27.27 -2.72
N LEU A 493 20.72 -26.79 -2.44
CA LEU A 493 19.59 -26.84 -3.38
C LEU A 493 19.85 -26.01 -4.65
N LEU A 494 20.52 -24.86 -4.54
CA LEU A 494 20.90 -24.04 -5.70
C LEU A 494 21.96 -24.72 -6.57
N ALA A 495 22.91 -25.43 -5.97
CA ALA A 495 23.88 -26.24 -6.71
C ALA A 495 23.21 -27.45 -7.38
N TYR A 496 22.26 -28.10 -6.70
CA TYR A 496 21.47 -29.17 -7.29
C TYR A 496 20.58 -28.68 -8.44
N ARG A 497 19.98 -27.49 -8.31
CA ARG A 497 19.25 -26.81 -9.39
C ARG A 497 20.11 -26.61 -10.64
N ARG A 498 21.38 -26.21 -10.48
CA ARG A 498 22.34 -26.09 -11.59
C ARG A 498 22.60 -27.43 -12.27
N THR A 499 22.79 -28.50 -11.49
CA THR A 499 22.97 -29.86 -12.03
C THR A 499 21.78 -30.26 -12.88
N LEU A 500 20.56 -30.15 -12.35
CA LEU A 500 19.35 -30.52 -13.08
C LEU A 500 19.12 -29.66 -14.33
N SER A 501 19.34 -28.34 -14.24
CA SER A 501 19.22 -27.45 -15.41
C SER A 501 20.13 -27.91 -16.54
N LYS A 502 21.41 -28.18 -16.24
CA LYS A 502 22.38 -28.64 -17.25
C LYS A 502 22.00 -29.99 -17.86
N THR A 503 21.53 -30.94 -17.04
CA THR A 503 21.09 -32.24 -17.57
C THR A 503 19.84 -32.11 -18.45
N MET A 504 18.90 -31.23 -18.09
CA MET A 504 17.68 -31.00 -18.89
C MET A 504 17.97 -30.24 -20.19
N GLU A 505 18.96 -29.35 -20.22
CA GLU A 505 19.40 -28.67 -21.44
C GLU A 505 20.00 -29.65 -22.45
N GLN A 506 20.69 -30.70 -21.99
CA GLN A 506 21.34 -31.70 -22.85
C GLN A 506 20.39 -32.83 -23.26
N ALA A 507 19.42 -33.17 -22.42
CA ALA A 507 18.52 -34.29 -22.64
C ALA A 507 17.37 -33.97 -23.61
N ARG A 508 16.96 -35.00 -24.38
CA ARG A 508 15.77 -34.98 -25.25
C ARG A 508 14.50 -35.40 -24.51
N SER A 509 14.61 -36.27 -23.52
CA SER A 509 13.49 -36.77 -22.71
C SER A 509 13.83 -36.85 -21.22
N MET A 510 12.82 -36.89 -20.35
CA MET A 510 13.04 -37.01 -18.90
C MET A 510 13.67 -38.35 -18.50
N ASP A 511 13.43 -39.44 -19.25
CA ASP A 511 14.17 -40.70 -19.03
C ASP A 511 15.66 -40.54 -19.32
N GLN A 512 16.03 -39.69 -20.29
CA GLN A 512 17.42 -39.35 -20.55
C GLN A 512 18.00 -38.47 -19.42
N VAL A 513 17.23 -37.50 -18.90
CA VAL A 513 17.65 -36.68 -17.74
C VAL A 513 18.04 -37.57 -16.56
N VAL A 514 17.19 -38.54 -16.22
CA VAL A 514 17.44 -39.48 -15.10
C VAL A 514 18.70 -40.31 -15.34
N ARG A 515 18.85 -40.86 -16.55
CA ARG A 515 20.01 -41.70 -16.91
C ARG A 515 21.33 -40.91 -16.95
N GLU A 516 21.33 -39.73 -17.56
CA GLU A 516 22.53 -38.89 -17.74
C GLU A 516 22.93 -38.16 -16.47
N ALA A 517 21.97 -37.84 -15.60
CA ALA A 517 22.29 -37.32 -14.29
C ALA A 517 23.15 -38.34 -13.50
N GLY A 518 22.99 -39.64 -13.75
CA GLY A 518 23.81 -40.70 -13.15
C GLY A 518 23.66 -40.77 -11.62
N LEU A 519 22.49 -40.36 -11.12
CA LEU A 519 22.23 -40.16 -9.70
C LEU A 519 21.50 -41.36 -9.12
N SER A 520 22.07 -42.02 -8.13
CA SER A 520 21.49 -43.24 -7.54
C SER A 520 20.17 -43.03 -6.79
N TRP A 521 19.80 -41.78 -6.47
CA TRP A 521 18.57 -41.46 -5.74
C TRP A 521 17.47 -40.91 -6.65
N LEU A 522 17.82 -40.48 -7.86
CA LEU A 522 16.88 -40.00 -8.87
C LEU A 522 16.59 -41.18 -9.79
N GLU A 523 15.53 -41.92 -9.48
CA GLU A 523 15.26 -43.21 -10.13
C GLU A 523 14.17 -43.10 -11.19
N THR A 524 13.25 -42.14 -11.05
CA THR A 524 12.10 -41.99 -11.94
C THR A 524 12.03 -40.60 -12.60
N PRO A 525 11.51 -40.52 -13.83
CA PRO A 525 11.30 -39.23 -14.50
C PRO A 525 10.26 -38.37 -13.79
N ASP A 526 9.22 -38.96 -13.17
CA ASP A 526 8.26 -38.23 -12.33
C ASP A 526 8.96 -37.52 -11.16
N GLN A 527 9.89 -38.19 -10.50
CA GLN A 527 10.70 -37.58 -9.44
C GLN A 527 11.55 -36.42 -9.97
N ALA A 528 12.11 -36.53 -11.17
CA ALA A 528 12.85 -35.43 -11.80
C ALA A 528 11.93 -34.22 -12.04
N VAL A 529 10.70 -34.44 -12.49
CA VAL A 529 9.69 -33.40 -12.71
C VAL A 529 9.27 -32.73 -11.39
N VAL A 530 9.04 -33.50 -10.33
CA VAL A 530 8.73 -32.99 -8.99
C VAL A 530 9.85 -32.07 -8.49
N TRP A 531 11.09 -32.56 -8.53
CA TRP A 531 12.25 -31.80 -8.03
C TRP A 531 12.60 -30.62 -8.91
N ALA A 532 12.50 -30.73 -10.24
CA ALA A 532 12.67 -29.60 -11.14
C ALA A 532 11.63 -28.51 -10.86
N THR A 533 10.37 -28.89 -10.64
CA THR A 533 9.31 -27.95 -10.26
C THR A 533 9.61 -27.27 -8.92
N ALA A 534 10.04 -28.04 -7.92
CA ALA A 534 10.43 -27.51 -6.61
C ALA A 534 11.55 -26.44 -6.71
N LEU A 535 12.52 -26.67 -7.58
CA LEU A 535 13.67 -25.78 -7.80
C LEU A 535 13.37 -24.61 -8.74
N GLY A 536 12.13 -24.48 -9.22
CA GLY A 536 11.73 -23.43 -10.17
C GLY A 536 12.36 -23.63 -11.55
N LEU A 537 12.42 -24.87 -12.02
CA LEU A 537 12.84 -25.26 -13.37
C LEU A 537 11.66 -25.76 -14.21
N SER A 538 10.44 -25.28 -13.94
CA SER A 538 9.25 -25.72 -14.66
C SER A 538 9.35 -25.46 -16.16
N GLY A 539 9.89 -24.31 -16.58
CA GLY A 539 10.12 -24.02 -18.01
C GLY A 539 11.03 -25.05 -18.69
N GLN A 540 12.11 -25.47 -18.04
CA GLN A 540 12.99 -26.51 -18.58
C GLN A 540 12.29 -27.88 -18.69
N VAL A 541 11.39 -28.19 -17.75
CA VAL A 541 10.55 -29.39 -17.83
C VAL A 541 9.63 -29.31 -19.04
N GLU A 542 8.97 -28.16 -19.24
CA GLU A 542 8.11 -27.93 -20.40
C GLU A 542 8.87 -28.09 -21.71
N ASP A 543 10.09 -27.56 -21.81
CA ASP A 543 10.94 -27.66 -22.99
C ASP A 543 11.32 -29.12 -23.30
N VAL A 544 11.69 -29.92 -22.29
CA VAL A 544 12.04 -31.34 -22.47
C VAL A 544 10.81 -32.16 -22.86
N LEU A 545 9.66 -31.90 -22.24
CA LEU A 545 8.41 -32.58 -22.59
C LEU A 545 7.92 -32.20 -23.99
N ALA A 546 8.09 -30.94 -24.40
CA ALA A 546 7.78 -30.49 -25.76
C ALA A 546 8.66 -31.21 -26.78
N ARG A 547 9.97 -31.28 -26.56
CA ARG A 547 10.90 -32.06 -27.41
C ARG A 547 10.51 -33.53 -27.49
N THR A 548 10.14 -34.14 -26.36
CA THR A 548 9.70 -35.55 -26.33
C THR A 548 8.41 -35.76 -27.13
N MET A 549 7.46 -34.82 -27.06
CA MET A 549 6.23 -34.88 -27.85
C MET A 549 6.47 -34.69 -29.34
N ASP A 550 7.32 -33.75 -29.74
CA ASP A 550 7.65 -33.53 -31.15
C ASP A 550 8.36 -34.77 -31.74
N ASP A 551 9.34 -35.34 -31.01
CA ASP A 551 10.00 -36.59 -31.40
C ASP A 551 9.01 -37.76 -31.51
N SER A 552 8.02 -37.82 -30.61
CA SER A 552 6.98 -38.86 -30.65
C SER A 552 6.03 -38.69 -31.83
N ARG A 553 5.71 -37.45 -32.21
CA ARG A 553 4.86 -37.12 -33.37
C ARG A 553 5.56 -37.42 -34.68
N GLU A 554 6.84 -37.08 -34.78
CA GLU A 554 7.66 -37.39 -35.96
C GLU A 554 7.83 -38.91 -36.14
N GLY A 555 8.04 -39.63 -35.03
CA GLY A 555 8.20 -41.08 -35.05
C GLY A 555 6.89 -41.89 -35.15
N GLY A 556 5.73 -41.27 -34.89
CA GLY A 556 4.44 -41.95 -34.80
C GLY A 556 4.31 -42.93 -33.63
N VAL A 557 5.28 -42.95 -32.71
CA VAL A 557 5.36 -43.82 -31.54
C VAL A 557 5.91 -43.01 -30.38
N ARG A 558 5.47 -43.30 -29.15
CA ARG A 558 5.97 -42.63 -27.94
C ARG A 558 7.45 -42.92 -27.74
N THR A 559 8.29 -41.89 -27.75
CA THR A 559 9.76 -42.02 -27.63
C THR A 559 10.31 -41.69 -26.24
N GLY A 560 9.47 -41.27 -25.29
CA GLY A 560 9.91 -40.96 -23.92
C GLY A 560 8.79 -40.73 -22.91
N TYR A 561 9.18 -40.33 -21.70
CA TYR A 561 8.29 -40.03 -20.60
C TYR A 561 7.32 -38.87 -20.90
N LEU A 562 6.08 -39.08 -20.44
CA LEU A 562 4.99 -38.11 -20.41
C LEU A 562 4.23 -38.35 -19.09
N PRO A 563 3.78 -37.30 -18.39
CA PRO A 563 3.08 -37.42 -17.10
C PRO A 563 1.73 -38.12 -17.27
N LEU A 564 1.63 -39.36 -16.80
CA LEU A 564 0.40 -40.18 -16.88
C LEU A 564 -0.67 -39.76 -15.88
N TRP A 565 -0.25 -39.09 -14.80
CA TRP A 565 -1.11 -38.51 -13.79
C TRP A 565 -1.86 -37.26 -14.28
N TYR A 566 -1.62 -36.77 -15.51
CA TYR A 566 -2.37 -35.64 -16.10
C TYR A 566 -3.16 -36.06 -17.35
N ARG A 567 -4.44 -35.71 -17.43
CA ARG A 567 -5.35 -36.09 -18.53
C ARG A 567 -6.31 -34.98 -18.95
N GLY A 568 -6.87 -35.11 -20.15
CA GLY A 568 -8.02 -34.34 -20.60
C GLY A 568 -9.34 -34.82 -19.97
N GLY A 569 -10.40 -34.03 -20.13
CA GLY A 569 -11.71 -34.26 -19.53
C GLY A 569 -12.34 -35.60 -19.90
N ASP A 570 -12.07 -36.07 -21.12
CA ASP A 570 -12.55 -37.36 -21.64
C ASP A 570 -11.67 -38.55 -21.18
N GLY A 571 -10.70 -38.33 -20.30
CA GLY A 571 -9.74 -39.35 -19.86
C GLY A 571 -8.56 -39.56 -20.81
N THR A 572 -8.46 -38.77 -21.88
CA THR A 572 -7.35 -38.85 -22.84
C THR A 572 -6.03 -38.44 -22.20
N SER A 573 -5.00 -39.29 -22.28
CA SER A 573 -3.66 -38.98 -21.77
C SER A 573 -2.87 -38.08 -22.74
N LEU A 574 -1.80 -37.44 -22.25
CA LEU A 574 -0.86 -36.72 -23.13
C LEU A 574 -0.19 -37.65 -24.15
N ALA A 575 -0.08 -38.95 -23.84
CA ALA A 575 0.53 -39.94 -24.72
C ALA A 575 -0.32 -40.27 -25.95
N SER A 576 -1.65 -40.27 -25.83
CA SER A 576 -2.55 -40.54 -26.97
C SER A 576 -2.52 -39.41 -28.02
N GLY A 577 -2.30 -38.17 -27.57
CA GLY A 577 -2.08 -37.01 -28.44
C GLY A 577 -0.69 -36.95 -29.09
N ALA A 578 0.31 -37.66 -28.54
CA ALA A 578 1.68 -37.65 -29.04
C ALA A 578 1.92 -38.63 -30.20
N THR A 579 1.14 -39.71 -30.31
CA THR A 579 1.29 -40.75 -31.35
C THR A 579 0.30 -40.61 -32.51
N GLY A 580 -0.49 -39.52 -32.54
CA GLY A 580 -1.50 -39.27 -33.58
C GLY A 580 -2.67 -40.27 -33.59
N GLY A 581 -2.81 -41.08 -32.52
CA GLY A 581 -3.75 -42.20 -32.46
C GLY A 581 -5.14 -41.89 -31.89
N GLY A 582 -5.40 -40.68 -31.37
CA GLY A 582 -6.66 -40.36 -30.72
C GLY A 582 -7.22 -39.00 -31.13
N GLY A 583 -8.18 -39.00 -32.05
CA GLY A 583 -9.01 -37.83 -32.36
C GLY A 583 -9.26 -37.67 -33.85
N GLY A 584 -10.49 -37.93 -34.30
CA GLY A 584 -10.90 -37.58 -35.66
C GLY A 584 -10.71 -36.09 -35.93
N ILE A 585 -10.67 -35.70 -37.20
CA ILE A 585 -10.48 -34.31 -37.68
C ILE A 585 -11.56 -33.31 -37.21
N PHE A 586 -12.58 -33.81 -36.49
CA PHE A 586 -13.66 -33.05 -35.85
C PHE A 586 -13.61 -33.07 -34.31
N SER A 587 -12.63 -33.75 -33.71
CA SER A 587 -12.33 -33.77 -32.26
C SER A 587 -11.31 -32.68 -31.93
N SER A 588 -11.65 -31.42 -32.20
CA SER A 588 -10.79 -30.27 -31.91
C SER A 588 -10.87 -29.78 -30.46
N SER A 589 -11.54 -30.51 -29.57
CA SER A 589 -11.64 -30.21 -28.14
C SER A 589 -11.18 -31.41 -27.33
N GLY A 590 -10.07 -31.30 -26.61
CA GLY A 590 -9.79 -32.20 -25.48
C GLY A 590 -8.42 -32.87 -25.43
N ILE A 591 -7.46 -32.60 -26.33
CA ILE A 591 -6.08 -33.08 -26.12
C ILE A 591 -5.43 -32.22 -25.03
N PRO A 592 -5.07 -32.77 -23.87
CA PRO A 592 -4.35 -32.04 -22.83
C PRO A 592 -3.04 -31.48 -23.40
N SER A 593 -2.64 -30.30 -22.92
CA SER A 593 -1.39 -29.64 -23.36
C SER A 593 -0.50 -29.36 -22.15
N ILE A 594 0.82 -29.34 -22.34
CA ILE A 594 1.78 -29.02 -21.27
C ILE A 594 1.50 -27.63 -20.67
N GLY A 595 1.29 -26.62 -21.52
CA GLY A 595 0.96 -25.27 -21.04
C GLY A 595 -0.38 -25.22 -20.30
N GLY A 596 -1.33 -26.08 -20.69
CA GLY A 596 -2.59 -26.30 -19.99
C GLY A 596 -2.45 -26.88 -18.60
N MET A 597 -1.65 -27.93 -18.49
CA MET A 597 -1.30 -28.58 -17.23
C MET A 597 -0.71 -27.57 -16.24
N MET A 598 0.26 -26.78 -16.68
CA MET A 598 0.94 -25.81 -15.82
C MET A 598 0.00 -24.66 -15.43
N ALA A 599 -0.86 -24.21 -16.33
CA ALA A 599 -1.89 -23.21 -16.03
C ALA A 599 -2.91 -23.72 -15.00
N ALA A 600 -3.40 -24.95 -15.17
CA ALA A 600 -4.38 -25.56 -14.28
C ALA A 600 -3.76 -25.87 -12.90
N MET A 601 -2.52 -26.35 -12.84
CA MET A 601 -1.82 -26.55 -11.58
C MET A 601 -1.54 -25.24 -10.82
N GLY A 602 -1.44 -24.12 -11.55
CA GLY A 602 -1.30 -22.79 -10.97
C GLY A 602 -2.56 -22.27 -10.27
N THR A 603 -3.75 -22.79 -10.57
CA THR A 603 -5.01 -22.34 -9.97
C THR A 603 -5.36 -23.03 -8.66
N ILE A 604 -4.77 -24.20 -8.36
CA ILE A 604 -5.06 -25.03 -7.16
C ILE A 604 -4.71 -24.31 -5.83
N GLY A 605 -4.04 -23.15 -5.89
CA GLY A 605 -3.70 -22.33 -4.72
C GLY A 605 -4.46 -21.00 -4.59
N ASN A 606 -5.48 -20.72 -5.41
CA ASN A 606 -6.29 -19.51 -5.27
C ASN A 606 -7.50 -19.77 -4.36
N ALA A 607 -7.49 -19.22 -3.15
CA ALA A 607 -8.73 -18.95 -2.44
C ALA A 607 -9.57 -17.95 -3.25
N PRO A 608 -10.91 -18.06 -3.30
CA PRO A 608 -11.73 -16.95 -3.78
C PRO A 608 -11.43 -15.72 -2.90
N SER A 609 -11.01 -14.63 -3.52
CA SER A 609 -10.79 -13.37 -2.82
C SER A 609 -12.12 -12.90 -2.21
N SER A 610 -12.26 -12.97 -0.89
CA SER A 610 -13.32 -12.26 -0.18
C SER A 610 -13.18 -10.77 -0.44
N SER A 611 -14.26 -10.16 -0.93
CA SER A 611 -14.46 -8.73 -1.19
C SER A 611 -13.70 -7.79 -0.24
N GLY A 612 -12.73 -7.07 -0.79
CA GLY A 612 -12.11 -5.90 -0.19
C GLY A 612 -11.79 -4.90 -1.29
N SER A 613 -12.63 -3.90 -1.48
CA SER A 613 -12.42 -2.80 -2.42
C SER A 613 -11.15 -2.03 -2.05
N GLY A 614 -10.15 -2.05 -2.93
CA GLY A 614 -8.93 -1.26 -2.80
C GLY A 614 -8.17 -1.25 -4.11
N GLY A 615 -8.39 -0.21 -4.93
CA GLY A 615 -7.75 -0.05 -6.23
C GLY A 615 -6.24 0.14 -6.13
N GLY A 616 -5.51 -0.52 -7.03
CA GLY A 616 -4.06 -0.39 -7.20
C GLY A 616 -3.60 -1.24 -8.38
N GLY A 617 -3.84 -0.76 -9.60
CA GLY A 617 -3.45 -1.44 -10.83
C GLY A 617 -1.93 -1.41 -11.04
N GLY A 618 -1.30 -2.58 -10.98
CA GLY A 618 0.06 -2.79 -11.45
C GLY A 618 0.05 -3.20 -12.92
N PHE A 619 0.45 -2.30 -13.81
CA PHE A 619 0.66 -2.62 -15.23
C PHE A 619 2.08 -3.14 -15.43
N GLY A 620 2.20 -4.42 -15.83
CA GLY A 620 3.42 -4.97 -16.42
C GLY A 620 3.51 -4.52 -17.88
N GLY A 621 4.42 -3.59 -18.17
CA GLY A 621 4.68 -3.10 -19.52
C GLY A 621 5.69 -3.97 -20.25
N GLY A 622 5.21 -4.77 -21.21
CA GLY A 622 6.02 -5.43 -22.23
C GLY A 622 6.49 -4.42 -23.29
N GLY A 623 7.77 -4.46 -23.61
CA GLY A 623 8.37 -3.67 -24.69
C GLY A 623 8.06 -4.29 -26.04
N GLY A 624 7.29 -3.59 -26.87
CA GLY A 624 7.04 -3.90 -28.28
C GLY A 624 7.30 -2.67 -29.14
N GLY A 625 8.27 -2.78 -30.06
CA GLY A 625 8.60 -1.73 -31.02
C GLY A 625 7.54 -1.56 -32.11
N GLY A 626 7.45 -0.34 -32.64
CA GLY A 626 6.64 0.00 -33.81
C GLY A 626 6.66 1.51 -34.05
N GLY A 627 7.28 1.94 -35.15
CA GLY A 627 7.39 3.35 -35.52
C GLY A 627 6.15 3.93 -36.19
N GLY A 628 6.16 5.26 -36.37
CA GLY A 628 5.35 5.97 -37.37
C GLY A 628 4.59 7.20 -36.86
N GLY A 629 5.02 8.39 -37.33
CA GLY A 629 4.13 9.38 -37.95
C GLY A 629 3.27 10.34 -37.11
N ALA A 630 3.69 11.62 -37.13
CA ALA A 630 2.94 12.86 -37.44
C ALA A 630 1.57 13.22 -36.79
N GLY A 631 1.44 14.52 -36.43
CA GLY A 631 0.17 15.29 -36.45
C GLY A 631 -0.22 15.97 -35.12
N GLY A 632 -0.49 17.28 -35.13
CA GLY A 632 -0.79 18.11 -33.95
C GLY A 632 -2.22 18.69 -33.88
N GLY A 633 -2.41 19.72 -33.03
CA GLY A 633 -3.65 20.51 -32.84
C GLY A 633 -4.69 19.79 -31.95
N PHE A 634 -5.26 20.39 -30.90
CA PHE A 634 -5.75 21.76 -30.74
C PHE A 634 -5.49 22.31 -29.33
#